data_AF-A0A2E7Z4J1-F1
#
_entry.id   AF-A0A2E7Z4J1-F1
#
_cell.length_a   1.000
_cell.length_b   1.000
_cell.length_c   1.000
_cell.angle_alpha   90.00
_cell.angle_beta   90.00
_cell.angle_gamma   90.00
#
_symmetry.space_group_name_H-M   'P 1'
#
loop_
_entity.id
_entity.type
_entity.pdbx_description
1 polymer ?
#
loop_
_entity_poly.entity_id
_entity_poly.type
_entity_poly.pdbx_seq_one_letter_code
_entity_poly.pdbx_strand_id
1 'polypeptide(L)'
;MSIYRNIYTGIGAGSIAAIIAVLVSLPLESPDDIVLNAATVGFGALGVGAASGITWHKSQSEGPFSKQYLSSSIGLFMAALAIAVVAQTQFDDALIFTLPLALIIAVISIVGTPLVATNKRIGNWATGVLIVVAVALSIALSGQGDQNSGSLSLPPPP
;
A
#
# COMPACT_ATOMS: atom_id res chain seq x y z
N MET A 1 -2.77 -23.12 9.72
CA MET A 1 -1.82 -22.67 8.67
C MET A 1 -0.67 -21.95 9.36
N SER A 2 0.59 -22.13 8.94
CA SER A 2 1.74 -21.44 9.57
C SER A 2 1.57 -19.91 9.48
N ILE A 3 1.96 -19.19 10.54
CA ILE A 3 1.91 -17.72 10.57
C ILE A 3 2.75 -17.11 9.44
N TYR A 4 3.92 -17.70 9.13
CA TYR A 4 4.79 -17.25 8.05
C TYR A 4 4.09 -17.31 6.71
N ARG A 5 3.32 -18.38 6.45
CA ARG A 5 2.56 -18.51 5.20
C ARG A 5 1.47 -17.45 5.10
N ASN A 6 0.77 -17.14 6.20
CA ASN A 6 -0.30 -16.15 6.19
C ASN A 6 0.23 -14.72 6.02
N ILE A 7 1.36 -14.40 6.66
CA ILE A 7 2.08 -13.15 6.42
C ILE A 7 2.48 -13.08 4.96
N TYR A 8 3.08 -14.14 4.42
CA TYR A 8 3.52 -14.17 3.03
C TYR A 8 2.34 -13.99 2.05
N THR A 9 1.19 -14.62 2.29
CA THR A 9 -0.02 -14.41 1.48
C THR A 9 -0.55 -12.99 1.58
N GLY A 10 -0.49 -12.39 2.78
CA GLY A 10 -0.86 -11.00 3.01
C GLY A 10 0.07 -10.03 2.28
N ILE A 11 1.38 -10.24 2.34
CA ILE A 11 2.37 -9.48 1.57
C ILE A 11 2.13 -9.64 0.07
N GLY A 12 1.75 -10.83 -0.41
CA GLY A 12 1.41 -11.04 -1.82
C GLY A 12 0.24 -10.16 -2.27
N ALA A 13 -0.85 -10.12 -1.50
CA ALA A 13 -1.96 -9.21 -1.75
C ALA A 13 -1.53 -7.73 -1.64
N GLY A 14 -0.73 -7.41 -0.62
CA GLY A 14 -0.15 -6.07 -0.43
C GLY A 14 0.79 -5.65 -1.56
N SER A 15 1.45 -6.59 -2.24
CA SER A 15 2.30 -6.30 -3.39
C SER A 15 1.48 -5.90 -4.61
N ILE A 16 0.35 -6.57 -4.85
CA ILE A 16 -0.62 -6.17 -5.89
C ILE A 16 -1.17 -4.77 -5.58
N ALA A 17 -1.54 -4.54 -4.33
CA ALA A 17 -1.97 -3.24 -3.84
C ALA A 17 -0.89 -2.16 -4.06
N ALA A 18 0.37 -2.46 -3.72
CA ALA A 18 1.50 -1.56 -3.87
C ALA A 18 1.71 -1.18 -5.33
N ILE A 19 1.74 -2.16 -6.24
CA ILE A 19 1.92 -1.91 -7.68
C ILE A 19 0.82 -0.97 -8.19
N ILE A 20 -0.44 -1.27 -7.88
CA ILE A 20 -1.57 -0.44 -8.35
C ILE A 20 -1.53 0.94 -7.71
N ALA A 21 -1.31 1.04 -6.40
CA ALA A 21 -1.27 2.31 -5.69
C ALA A 21 -0.12 3.20 -6.18
N VAL A 22 1.07 2.63 -6.42
CA VAL A 22 2.21 3.37 -6.97
C VAL A 22 1.90 3.89 -8.38
N LEU A 23 1.29 3.08 -9.24
CA LEU A 23 0.92 3.53 -10.58
C LEU A 23 -0.18 4.61 -10.55
N VAL A 24 -1.12 4.52 -9.62
CA VAL A 24 -2.18 5.52 -9.41
C VAL A 24 -1.65 6.78 -8.73
N SER A 25 -0.57 6.70 -7.95
CA SER A 25 0.05 7.87 -7.33
C SER A 25 0.86 8.70 -8.32
N LEU A 26 1.31 8.14 -9.44
CA LEU A 26 2.10 8.87 -10.45
C LEU A 26 1.43 10.16 -10.98
N PRO A 27 0.14 10.16 -11.38
CA PRO A 27 -0.54 11.39 -11.82
C PRO A 27 -1.00 12.29 -10.67
N LEU A 28 -0.89 11.86 -9.40
CA LEU A 28 -1.28 12.66 -8.25
C LEU A 28 -0.10 13.53 -7.84
N GLU A 29 -0.34 14.82 -7.64
CA GLU A 29 0.68 15.74 -7.13
C GLU A 29 1.02 15.36 -5.68
N SER A 30 2.29 15.00 -5.44
CA SER A 30 2.77 14.64 -4.10
C SER A 30 2.87 15.89 -3.22
N PRO A 31 2.26 15.88 -2.03
CA PRO A 31 2.38 16.97 -1.06
C PRO A 31 3.82 17.23 -0.60
N ASP A 32 4.64 16.16 -0.59
CA ASP A 32 6.04 16.18 -0.19
C ASP A 32 6.78 15.02 -0.85
N ASP A 33 7.85 15.34 -1.59
CA ASP A 33 8.60 14.36 -2.40
C ASP A 33 9.49 13.43 -1.57
N ILE A 34 9.72 13.72 -0.28
CA ILE A 34 10.56 12.90 0.60
C ILE A 34 9.71 11.87 1.35
N VAL A 35 8.57 12.27 1.88
CA VAL A 35 7.73 11.48 2.80
C VAL A 35 6.46 10.95 2.12
N LEU A 36 5.92 11.63 1.12
CA LEU A 36 4.66 11.29 0.45
C LEU A 36 4.89 11.01 -1.04
N ASN A 37 5.83 10.10 -1.32
CA ASN A 37 6.19 9.69 -2.68
C ASN A 37 5.79 8.23 -2.99
N ALA A 38 6.03 7.81 -4.22
CA ALA A 38 5.75 6.45 -4.68
C ALA A 38 6.43 5.36 -3.81
N ALA A 39 7.62 5.62 -3.27
CA ALA A 39 8.30 4.64 -2.42
C ALA A 39 7.55 4.44 -1.10
N THR A 40 7.17 5.52 -0.42
CA THR A 40 6.46 5.41 0.87
C THR A 40 5.08 4.82 0.71
N VAL A 41 4.37 5.12 -0.39
CA VAL A 41 3.11 4.47 -0.76
C VAL A 41 3.30 2.97 -0.96
N GLY A 42 4.31 2.57 -1.75
CA GLY A 42 4.58 1.17 -2.05
C GLY A 42 5.00 0.36 -0.83
N PHE A 43 5.93 0.87 -0.02
CA PHE A 43 6.34 0.22 1.24
C PHE A 43 5.21 0.21 2.27
N GLY A 44 4.41 1.28 2.34
CA GLY A 44 3.21 1.34 3.17
C GLY A 44 2.20 0.25 2.79
N ALA A 45 1.95 0.05 1.50
CA ALA A 45 1.08 -1.01 1.00
C ALA A 45 1.58 -2.42 1.35
N LEU A 46 2.89 -2.66 1.24
CA LEU A 46 3.51 -3.91 1.68
C LEU A 46 3.33 -4.14 3.19
N GLY A 47 3.48 -3.08 4.00
CA GLY A 47 3.24 -3.10 5.44
C GLY A 47 1.78 -3.41 5.79
N VAL A 48 0.82 -2.82 5.08
CA VAL A 48 -0.61 -3.13 5.24
C VAL A 48 -0.90 -4.59 4.87
N GLY A 49 -0.33 -5.10 3.77
CA GLY A 49 -0.42 -6.53 3.41
C GLY A 49 0.16 -7.45 4.51
N ALA A 50 1.34 -7.07 5.03
CA ALA A 50 1.87 -7.42 6.35
C ALA A 50 0.82 -7.70 7.40
N ALA A 51 0.23 -6.60 7.84
CA ALA A 51 -0.74 -6.58 8.92
C ALA A 51 -2.00 -7.38 8.58
N SER A 52 -2.49 -7.32 7.34
CA SER A 52 -3.62 -8.12 6.86
C SER A 52 -3.35 -9.62 6.96
N GLY A 53 -2.14 -10.09 6.65
CA GLY A 53 -1.75 -11.49 6.82
C GLY A 53 -1.75 -11.93 8.30
N ILE A 54 -1.29 -11.05 9.19
CA ILE A 54 -1.29 -11.29 10.65
C ILE A 54 -2.72 -11.34 11.20
N THR A 55 -3.57 -10.38 10.83
CA THR A 55 -4.96 -10.34 11.29
C THR A 55 -5.76 -11.51 10.74
N TRP A 56 -5.50 -11.93 9.49
CA TRP A 56 -6.05 -13.15 8.90
C TRP A 56 -5.65 -14.39 9.69
N HIS A 57 -4.38 -14.51 10.09
CA HIS A 57 -3.92 -15.62 10.93
C HIS A 57 -4.63 -15.67 12.29
N LYS A 58 -4.74 -14.51 12.96
CA LYS A 58 -5.39 -14.40 14.28
C LYS A 58 -6.89 -14.64 14.23
N SER A 59 -7.52 -14.41 13.09
CA SER A 59 -8.96 -14.51 12.93
C SER A 59 -9.53 -15.91 13.19
N GLN A 60 -8.75 -16.99 13.02
CA GLN A 60 -9.12 -18.40 13.28
C GLN A 60 -10.52 -18.85 12.81
N SER A 61 -11.15 -18.11 11.90
CA SER A 61 -12.57 -18.26 11.57
C SER A 61 -12.73 -19.08 10.29
N GLU A 62 -13.82 -19.83 10.22
CA GLU A 62 -14.14 -20.73 9.11
C GLU A 62 -14.46 -19.98 7.79
N GLY A 63 -14.58 -18.64 7.81
CA GLY A 63 -14.99 -17.84 6.66
C GLY A 63 -14.01 -16.74 6.23
N PRO A 64 -14.00 -16.35 4.94
CA PRO A 64 -13.11 -15.33 4.37
C PRO A 64 -13.29 -13.91 4.95
N PHE A 65 -14.40 -13.64 5.63
CA PHE A 65 -14.73 -12.32 6.17
C PHE A 65 -15.30 -12.41 7.58
N SER A 66 -14.55 -13.04 8.49
CA SER A 66 -14.93 -13.05 9.89
C SER A 66 -15.07 -11.62 10.42
N LYS A 67 -15.95 -11.44 11.42
CA LYS A 67 -16.12 -10.15 12.10
C LYS A 67 -14.80 -9.62 12.66
N GLN A 68 -13.95 -10.50 13.19
CA GLN A 68 -12.68 -10.12 13.80
C GLN A 68 -11.65 -9.67 12.75
N TYR A 69 -11.58 -10.36 11.61
CA TYR A 69 -10.72 -9.98 10.49
C TYR A 69 -11.16 -8.63 9.91
N LEU A 70 -12.46 -8.46 9.67
CA LEU A 70 -13.00 -7.23 9.11
C LEU A 70 -12.81 -6.05 10.07
N SER A 71 -13.08 -6.23 11.37
CA SER A 71 -12.86 -5.20 12.38
C SER A 71 -11.39 -4.79 12.48
N SER A 72 -10.46 -5.75 12.47
CA SER A 72 -9.02 -5.46 12.49
C SER A 72 -8.57 -4.72 11.22
N SER A 73 -9.14 -5.11 10.08
CA SER A 73 -8.85 -4.48 8.79
C SER A 73 -9.38 -3.05 8.68
N ILE A 74 -10.59 -2.80 9.18
CA ILE A 74 -11.13 -1.44 9.33
C ILE A 74 -10.24 -0.64 10.28
N GLY A 75 -9.78 -1.24 11.38
CA GLY A 75 -8.82 -0.59 12.29
C GLY A 75 -7.53 -0.16 11.61
N LEU A 76 -6.96 -1.00 10.74
CA LEU A 76 -5.77 -0.65 9.95
C LEU A 76 -6.04 0.50 8.97
N PHE A 77 -7.19 0.48 8.29
CA PHE A 77 -7.60 1.57 7.41
C PHE A 77 -7.79 2.88 8.17
N MET A 78 -8.47 2.85 9.31
CA MET A 78 -8.67 4.03 10.16
C MET A 78 -7.33 4.56 10.71
N ALA A 79 -6.38 3.68 11.04
CA ALA A 79 -5.04 4.10 11.44
C ALA A 79 -4.29 4.81 10.30
N ALA A 80 -4.39 4.30 9.06
CA ALA A 80 -3.82 4.97 7.89
C ALA A 80 -4.45 6.36 7.65
N LEU A 81 -5.78 6.48 7.80
CA LEU A 81 -6.46 7.77 7.71
C LEU A 81 -6.06 8.73 8.82
N ALA A 82 -5.88 8.24 10.06
CA ALA A 82 -5.41 9.05 11.17
C ALA A 82 -4.01 9.61 10.90
N ILE A 83 -3.11 8.80 10.33
CA ILE A 83 -1.78 9.26 9.89
C ILE A 83 -1.91 10.34 8.81
N ALA A 84 -2.81 10.16 7.83
CA ALA A 84 -3.06 11.16 6.80
C ALA A 84 -3.61 12.48 7.35
N VAL A 85 -4.51 12.43 8.34
CA VAL A 85 -5.02 13.63 9.04
C VAL A 85 -3.89 14.35 9.79
N VAL A 86 -3.00 13.60 10.45
CA VAL A 86 -1.83 14.19 11.11
C VAL A 86 -0.89 14.81 10.06
N ALA A 87 -0.65 14.13 8.94
CA ALA A 87 0.18 14.64 7.84
C ALA A 87 -0.40 15.93 7.22
N GLN A 88 -1.73 16.05 7.13
CA GLN A 88 -2.40 17.27 6.65
C GLN A 88 -2.09 18.51 7.48
N THR A 89 -1.66 18.35 8.74
CA THR A 89 -1.25 19.50 9.57
C THR A 89 0.14 20.02 9.21
N GLN A 90 0.92 19.26 8.45
CA GLN A 90 2.29 19.58 8.03
C GLN A 90 2.41 19.79 6.51
N PHE A 91 1.55 19.15 5.73
CA PHE A 91 1.58 19.17 4.27
C PHE A 91 0.20 19.52 3.71
N ASP A 92 0.15 20.45 2.76
CA ASP A 92 -1.08 20.78 2.04
C ASP A 92 -1.51 19.60 1.15
N ASP A 93 -2.83 19.40 1.00
CA ASP A 93 -3.41 18.31 0.18
C ASP A 93 -3.04 16.85 0.52
N ALA A 94 -2.40 16.59 1.68
CA ALA A 94 -2.05 15.25 2.15
C ALA A 94 -3.24 14.26 2.17
N LEU A 95 -4.43 14.72 2.54
CA LEU A 95 -5.64 13.90 2.53
C LEU A 95 -6.11 13.58 1.11
N ILE A 96 -6.06 14.53 0.19
CA ILE A 96 -6.50 14.34 -1.20
C ILE A 96 -5.60 13.31 -1.89
N PHE A 97 -4.30 13.34 -1.60
CA PHE A 97 -3.33 12.35 -2.07
C PHE A 97 -3.51 10.98 -1.40
N THR A 98 -3.58 10.95 -0.07
CA THR A 98 -3.49 9.69 0.70
C THR A 98 -4.79 8.91 0.72
N LEU A 99 -5.94 9.58 0.74
CA LEU A 99 -7.26 8.93 0.86
C LEU A 99 -7.54 7.91 -0.28
N PRO A 100 -7.42 8.25 -1.58
CA PRO A 100 -7.69 7.30 -2.65
C PRO A 100 -6.70 6.12 -2.61
N LEU A 101 -5.43 6.40 -2.33
CA LEU A 101 -4.38 5.38 -2.24
C LEU A 101 -4.63 4.43 -1.07
N ALA A 102 -4.93 4.95 0.11
CA ALA A 102 -5.26 4.16 1.30
C ALA A 102 -6.49 3.27 1.06
N LEU A 103 -7.49 3.76 0.32
CA LEU A 103 -8.67 2.99 -0.02
C LEU A 103 -8.35 1.85 -0.98
N ILE A 104 -7.57 2.10 -2.03
CA ILE A 104 -7.09 1.05 -2.95
C ILE A 104 -6.31 -0.02 -2.19
N ILE A 105 -5.35 0.42 -1.37
CA ILE A 105 -4.50 -0.48 -0.59
C ILE A 105 -5.32 -1.33 0.37
N ALA A 106 -6.26 -0.70 1.09
CA ALA A 106 -7.13 -1.40 2.03
C ALA A 106 -8.00 -2.42 1.31
N VAL A 107 -8.74 -2.02 0.27
CA VAL A 107 -9.67 -2.92 -0.43
C VAL A 107 -8.93 -4.12 -1.01
N ILE A 108 -7.81 -3.90 -1.71
CA ILE A 108 -7.03 -4.98 -2.32
C ILE A 108 -6.42 -5.89 -1.26
N SER A 109 -5.90 -5.34 -0.17
CA SER A 109 -5.29 -6.17 0.89
C SER A 109 -6.34 -6.98 1.66
N ILE A 110 -7.49 -6.37 1.97
CA ILE A 110 -8.59 -7.00 2.72
C ILE A 110 -9.23 -8.14 1.94
N VAL A 111 -9.47 -7.93 0.64
CA VAL A 111 -10.09 -8.93 -0.22
C VAL A 111 -9.06 -9.92 -0.74
N GLY A 112 -7.87 -9.45 -1.11
CA GLY A 112 -6.81 -10.26 -1.70
C GLY A 112 -6.20 -11.26 -0.71
N THR A 113 -6.00 -10.89 0.55
CA THR A 113 -5.39 -11.79 1.55
C THR A 113 -6.16 -13.11 1.72
N PRO A 114 -7.48 -13.14 1.97
CA PRO A 114 -8.21 -14.39 2.08
C PRO A 114 -8.25 -15.17 0.76
N LEU A 115 -8.33 -14.48 -0.39
CA LEU A 115 -8.30 -15.13 -1.71
C LEU A 115 -6.96 -15.84 -1.97
N VAL A 116 -5.85 -15.19 -1.66
CA VAL A 116 -4.50 -15.76 -1.82
C VAL A 116 -4.26 -16.87 -0.79
N ALA A 117 -4.68 -16.68 0.46
CA ALA A 117 -4.48 -17.66 1.53
C ALA A 117 -5.24 -18.98 1.30
N THR A 118 -6.46 -18.90 0.74
CA THR A 118 -7.33 -20.05 0.46
C THR A 118 -6.99 -20.76 -0.85
N ASN A 119 -6.39 -20.05 -1.81
CA ASN A 119 -6.06 -20.61 -3.12
C ASN A 119 -4.71 -21.36 -3.10
N LYS A 120 -4.78 -22.70 -3.08
CA LYS A 120 -3.59 -23.58 -3.10
C LYS A 120 -2.76 -23.51 -4.38
N ARG A 121 -3.28 -22.91 -5.48
CA ARG A 121 -2.53 -22.76 -6.74
C ARG A 121 -1.52 -21.61 -6.67
N ILE A 122 -1.73 -20.64 -5.79
CA ILE A 122 -0.81 -19.51 -5.63
C ILE A 122 0.33 -19.98 -4.73
N GLY A 123 1.41 -20.40 -5.37
CA GLY A 123 2.63 -20.82 -4.68
C GLY A 123 3.45 -19.63 -4.18
N ASN A 124 4.30 -19.87 -3.18
CA ASN A 124 5.16 -18.84 -2.60
C ASN A 124 6.06 -18.15 -3.65
N TRP A 125 6.48 -18.86 -4.70
CA TRP A 125 7.32 -18.26 -5.74
C TRP A 125 6.63 -17.07 -6.44
N ALA A 126 5.33 -17.16 -6.71
CA ALA A 126 4.56 -16.10 -7.37
C ALA A 126 4.46 -14.85 -6.49
N THR A 127 4.21 -15.06 -5.19
CA THR A 127 4.24 -13.97 -4.21
C THR A 127 5.62 -13.34 -4.10
N GLY A 128 6.69 -14.14 -4.14
CA GLY A 128 8.06 -13.64 -4.15
C GLY A 128 8.33 -12.74 -5.35
N VAL A 129 7.90 -13.12 -6.55
CA VAL A 129 8.00 -12.29 -7.75
C VAL A 129 7.23 -10.98 -7.57
N LEU A 130 5.99 -11.02 -7.07
CA LEU A 130 5.19 -9.82 -6.83
C LEU A 130 5.86 -8.85 -5.85
N ILE A 131 6.47 -9.37 -4.78
CA ILE A 131 7.22 -8.56 -3.81
C ILE A 131 8.38 -7.84 -4.49
N VAL A 132 9.18 -8.57 -5.27
CA VAL A 132 10.33 -8.00 -5.98
C VAL A 132 9.87 -6.91 -6.95
N VAL A 133 8.80 -7.16 -7.71
CA VAL A 133 8.24 -6.17 -8.64
C VAL A 133 7.71 -4.94 -7.90
N ALA A 134 6.96 -5.12 -6.81
CA ALA A 134 6.44 -4.03 -6.01
C ALA A 134 7.57 -3.15 -5.44
N VAL A 135 8.59 -3.76 -4.85
CA VAL A 135 9.76 -3.05 -4.32
C VAL A 135 10.51 -2.32 -5.43
N ALA A 136 10.78 -3.00 -6.57
CA ALA A 136 11.48 -2.40 -7.69
C ALA A 136 10.75 -1.18 -8.24
N LEU A 137 9.42 -1.26 -8.43
CA LEU A 137 8.60 -0.14 -8.90
C LEU A 137 8.57 1.01 -7.88
N SER A 138 8.41 0.68 -6.60
CA SER A 138 8.38 1.68 -5.52
C SER A 138 9.68 2.50 -5.48
N ILE A 139 10.83 1.85 -5.66
CA ILE A 139 12.14 2.50 -5.70
C ILE A 139 12.33 3.25 -7.03
N ALA A 140 12.05 2.61 -8.17
CA ALA A 140 12.30 3.20 -9.48
C ALA A 140 11.47 4.46 -9.74
N LEU A 141 10.28 4.54 -9.16
CA LEU A 141 9.34 5.65 -9.36
C LEU A 141 9.40 6.71 -8.25
N SER A 142 10.26 6.53 -7.23
CA SER A 142 10.33 7.46 -6.09
C SER A 142 10.78 8.87 -6.49
N GLY A 143 11.54 9.01 -7.57
CA GLY A 143 12.13 10.28 -8.02
C GLY A 143 11.39 10.97 -9.18
N GLN A 144 10.25 10.47 -9.64
CA GLN A 144 9.53 11.07 -10.77
C GLN A 144 8.80 12.39 -10.44
N GLY A 145 8.55 12.70 -9.16
CA GLY A 145 8.00 14.00 -8.75
C GLY A 145 8.92 15.18 -9.09
N ASP A 146 10.24 14.99 -8.98
CA ASP A 146 11.25 16.05 -9.12
C ASP A 146 11.47 16.52 -10.57
N GLN A 147 11.35 15.60 -11.54
CA GLN A 147 11.73 15.89 -12.94
C GLN A 147 10.76 16.81 -13.68
N ASN A 148 9.49 16.87 -13.27
CA ASN A 148 8.50 17.70 -13.95
C ASN A 148 8.49 19.15 -13.43
N SER A 149 8.83 19.39 -12.16
CA SER A 149 8.85 20.72 -11.52
C SER A 149 10.05 21.57 -11.94
N GLY A 150 11.20 20.95 -12.22
CA GLY A 150 12.40 21.66 -12.70
C GLY A 150 12.28 22.26 -14.11
N SER A 151 11.37 21.73 -14.95
CA SER A 151 11.23 22.15 -16.35
C SER A 151 10.44 23.45 -16.55
N LEU A 152 9.75 23.93 -15.51
CA LEU A 152 8.94 25.17 -15.51
C LEU A 152 9.56 26.31 -14.68
N SER A 153 10.79 26.13 -14.18
CA SER A 153 11.56 27.20 -13.55
C SER A 153 11.91 28.24 -14.61
N LEU A 154 11.23 29.39 -14.57
CA LEU A 154 11.47 30.52 -15.46
C LEU A 154 12.97 30.89 -15.47
N PRO A 155 13.54 31.27 -16.64
CA PRO A 155 14.92 31.72 -16.70
C PRO A 155 15.13 32.91 -15.74
N PRO A 156 16.32 33.02 -15.11
CA PRO A 156 16.59 34.10 -14.17
C PRO A 156 16.41 35.46 -14.87
N PRO A 157 15.83 36.46 -14.19
CA PRO A 157 15.66 37.79 -14.77
C PRO A 157 17.02 38.40 -15.12
N PRO A 158 17.11 39.20 -16.22
CA PRO A 158 18.34 39.80 -16.70
C PRO A 158 18.96 40.81 -15.72
#